data_AF-A0AA39C8T2-F1
#
_entry.id   AF-A0AA39C8T2-F1
#
_cell.length_a   1.000
_cell.length_b   1.000
_cell.length_c   1.000
_cell.angle_alpha   90.00
_cell.angle_beta   90.00
_cell.angle_gamma   90.00
#
_symmetry.space_group_name_H-M   'P 1'
#
loop_
_entity.id
_entity.type
_entity.pdbx_description
1 polymer ?
#
loop_
_entity_poly.entity_id
_entity_poly.type
_entity_poly.pdbx_seq_one_letter_code
_entity_poly.pdbx_strand_id
1 'polypeptide(L)'
;MFDMCYHLWSNRQSIHRYHFPAMSISQLVEEVSRLQQSLQRVQETNAQATARLEEELETRRQHINRLESKLERQRDYDDLKREISVLRSVDLSQIPTGEPGKSLEHLLMERTKALQQAETLKPPSTPDTLVSKDTLR
;
A
#
# COMPACT_ATOMS: atom_id res chain seq x y z
N MET A 1 -18.47 -86.08 30.20
CA MET A 1 -18.12 -84.97 31.12
C MET A 1 -16.72 -84.43 30.85
N PHE A 2 -15.68 -85.26 30.84
CA PHE A 2 -14.29 -84.85 30.53
C PHE A 2 -14.12 -84.15 29.17
N ASP A 3 -14.74 -84.67 28.12
CA ASP A 3 -14.64 -84.10 26.76
C ASP A 3 -15.23 -82.68 26.68
N MET A 4 -16.36 -82.47 27.37
CA MET A 4 -17.01 -81.16 27.48
C MET A 4 -16.15 -80.16 28.26
N CYS A 5 -15.49 -80.60 29.34
CA CYS A 5 -14.55 -79.77 30.08
C CYS A 5 -13.31 -79.41 29.24
N TYR A 6 -12.78 -80.34 28.45
CA TYR A 6 -11.64 -80.09 27.56
C TYR A 6 -12.00 -79.10 26.45
N HIS A 7 -13.16 -79.27 25.81
CA HIS A 7 -13.65 -78.34 24.80
C HIS A 7 -13.87 -76.93 25.35
N LEU A 8 -14.48 -76.80 26.53
CA LEU A 8 -14.68 -75.50 27.17
C LEU A 8 -13.35 -74.85 27.56
N TRP A 9 -12.39 -75.62 28.06
CA TRP A 9 -11.05 -75.12 28.40
C TRP A 9 -10.28 -74.67 27.15
N SER A 10 -10.28 -75.48 26.08
CA SER A 10 -9.65 -75.17 24.80
C SER A 10 -10.26 -73.94 24.12
N ASN A 11 -11.59 -73.81 24.17
CA ASN A 11 -12.29 -72.65 23.65
C ASN A 11 -11.95 -71.38 24.47
N ARG A 12 -11.95 -71.47 25.81
CA ARG A 12 -11.55 -70.34 26.67
C ARG A 12 -10.10 -69.92 26.44
N GLN A 13 -9.19 -70.87 26.28
CA GLN A 13 -7.78 -70.61 25.97
C GLN A 13 -7.63 -69.94 24.59
N SER A 14 -8.40 -70.38 23.60
CA SER A 14 -8.41 -69.79 22.26
C SER A 14 -8.97 -68.36 22.28
N ILE A 15 -10.12 -68.15 22.92
CA ILE A 15 -10.72 -66.81 23.08
C ILE A 15 -9.72 -65.86 23.72
N HIS A 16 -9.09 -66.25 24.84
CA HIS A 16 -8.11 -65.39 25.50
C HIS A 16 -6.88 -65.11 24.61
N ARG A 17 -6.40 -66.11 23.85
CA ARG A 17 -5.24 -65.99 22.96
C ARG A 17 -5.50 -65.00 21.81
N TYR A 18 -6.71 -64.93 21.27
CA TYR A 18 -7.04 -64.04 20.15
C TYR A 18 -7.64 -62.70 20.58
N HIS A 19 -8.38 -62.67 21.70
CA HIS A 19 -9.07 -61.47 22.17
C HIS A 19 -8.13 -60.41 22.75
N PHE A 20 -7.11 -60.84 23.52
CA PHE A 20 -6.18 -59.90 24.14
C PHE A 20 -5.35 -59.11 23.11
N PRO A 21 -4.74 -59.74 22.08
CA PRO A 21 -4.08 -59.00 21.01
C PRO A 21 -5.04 -58.09 20.23
N ALA A 22 -6.26 -58.54 19.94
CA ALA A 22 -7.25 -57.74 19.22
C ALA A 22 -7.64 -56.47 19.99
N MET A 23 -7.82 -56.56 21.31
CA MET A 23 -8.08 -55.39 22.17
C MET A 23 -6.91 -54.40 22.16
N SER A 24 -5.66 -54.88 22.21
CA SER A 24 -4.48 -54.01 22.16
C SER A 24 -4.36 -53.28 20.82
N ILE A 25 -4.65 -53.96 19.70
CA ILE A 25 -4.65 -53.34 18.37
C ILE A 25 -5.75 -52.27 18.28
N SER A 26 -6.96 -52.54 18.77
CA SER A 26 -8.04 -51.55 18.77
C SER A 26 -7.69 -50.28 19.55
N GLN A 27 -7.08 -50.42 20.73
CA GLN A 27 -6.64 -49.27 21.53
C GLN A 27 -5.60 -48.42 20.79
N LEU A 28 -4.64 -49.05 20.11
CA LEU A 28 -3.64 -48.32 19.33
C LEU A 28 -4.28 -47.58 18.14
N VAL A 29 -5.25 -48.19 17.47
CA VAL A 29 -6.00 -47.56 16.36
C VAL A 29 -6.80 -46.36 16.86
N GLU A 30 -7.48 -46.48 18.01
CA GLU A 30 -8.19 -45.36 18.64
C GLU A 30 -7.23 -44.22 19.01
N GLU A 31 -6.07 -44.55 19.57
CA GLU A 31 -5.07 -43.54 19.93
C GLU A 31 -4.49 -42.85 18.68
N VAL A 32 -4.17 -43.59 17.63
CA VAL A 32 -3.72 -43.02 16.35
C VAL A 32 -4.79 -42.10 15.77
N SER A 33 -6.06 -42.51 15.77
CA SER A 33 -7.16 -41.66 15.29
C SER A 33 -7.29 -40.38 16.10
N ARG A 34 -7.20 -40.47 17.44
CA ARG A 34 -7.22 -39.31 18.33
C ARG A 34 -6.04 -38.35 18.06
N LEU A 35 -4.84 -38.89 17.88
CA LEU A 35 -3.64 -38.11 17.57
C LEU A 35 -3.75 -37.43 16.20
N GLN A 36 -4.28 -38.13 15.18
CA GLN A 36 -4.53 -37.55 13.86
C GLN A 36 -5.54 -36.39 13.93
N GLN A 37 -6.63 -36.55 14.67
CA GLN A 37 -7.61 -35.47 14.88
C GLN A 37 -6.98 -34.27 15.62
N SER A 38 -6.16 -34.53 16.64
CA SER A 38 -5.44 -33.47 17.36
C SER A 38 -4.48 -32.72 16.43
N LEU A 39 -3.71 -33.46 15.62
CA LEU A 39 -2.79 -32.89 14.64
C LEU A 39 -3.53 -32.01 13.63
N GLN A 40 -4.65 -32.50 13.08
CA GLN A 40 -5.46 -31.73 12.14
C GLN A 40 -5.95 -30.42 12.76
N ARG A 41 -6.47 -30.45 13.99
CA ARG A 41 -6.90 -29.23 14.70
C ARG A 41 -5.75 -28.24 14.89
N VAL A 42 -4.56 -28.72 15.24
CA VAL A 42 -3.39 -27.86 15.41
C VAL A 42 -2.97 -27.27 14.06
N GLN A 43 -2.99 -28.06 12.98
CA GLN A 43 -2.71 -27.55 11.63
C GLN A 43 -3.71 -26.48 11.19
N GLU A 44 -5.01 -26.72 11.40
CA GLU A 44 -6.07 -25.76 11.07
C GLU A 44 -5.93 -24.45 11.85
N THR A 45 -5.71 -24.54 13.17
CA THR A 45 -5.51 -23.36 14.02
C THR A 45 -4.24 -22.59 13.66
N ASN A 46 -3.14 -23.28 13.33
CA ASN A 46 -1.91 -22.66 12.88
C ASN A 46 -2.09 -21.97 11.53
N ALA A 47 -2.72 -22.64 10.55
CA ALA A 47 -3.02 -22.06 9.25
C ALA A 47 -3.89 -20.80 9.38
N GLN A 48 -4.91 -20.83 10.26
CA GLN A 48 -5.75 -19.67 10.53
C GLN A 48 -4.96 -18.53 11.19
N ALA A 49 -4.08 -18.83 12.15
CA ALA A 49 -3.24 -17.82 12.79
C ALA A 49 -2.28 -17.16 11.79
N THR A 50 -1.66 -17.95 10.92
CA THR A 50 -0.80 -17.46 9.84
C THR A 50 -1.56 -16.53 8.89
N ALA A 51 -2.74 -16.93 8.42
CA ALA A 51 -3.56 -16.11 7.54
C ALA A 51 -3.93 -14.75 8.17
N ARG A 52 -4.25 -14.73 9.48
CA ARG A 52 -4.55 -13.48 10.20
C ARG A 52 -3.32 -12.58 10.31
N LEU A 53 -2.14 -13.14 10.57
CA LEU A 53 -0.90 -12.38 10.63
C LEU A 53 -0.53 -11.79 9.27
N GLU A 54 -0.74 -12.55 8.18
CA GLU A 54 -0.52 -12.07 6.82
C GLU A 54 -1.44 -10.90 6.47
N GLU A 55 -2.73 -10.97 6.84
CA GLU A 55 -3.69 -9.88 6.66
C GLU A 55 -3.30 -8.63 7.46
N GLU A 56 -2.88 -8.80 8.72
CA GLU A 56 -2.42 -7.69 9.55
C GLU A 56 -1.16 -7.04 8.98
N LEU A 57 -0.20 -7.85 8.50
CA LEU A 57 1.00 -7.36 7.83
C LEU A 57 0.67 -6.54 6.58
N GLU A 58 -0.26 -7.01 5.76
CA GLU A 58 -0.69 -6.29 4.56
C GLU A 58 -1.38 -4.97 4.92
N THR A 59 -2.23 -4.98 5.94
CA THR A 59 -2.88 -3.76 6.46
C THR A 59 -1.85 -2.75 6.94
N ARG A 60 -0.82 -3.20 7.69
CA ARG A 60 0.27 -2.35 8.18
C ARG A 60 1.11 -1.80 7.02
N ARG A 61 1.42 -2.62 6.01
CA ARG A 61 2.13 -2.18 4.78
C ARG A 61 1.37 -1.08 4.06
N GLN A 62 0.06 -1.25 3.86
CA GLN A 62 -0.76 -0.22 3.22
C GLN A 62 -0.79 1.08 4.02
N HIS A 63 -0.81 1.00 5.35
CA HIS A 63 -0.73 2.19 6.20
C HIS A 63 0.62 2.90 6.04
N ILE A 64 1.74 2.16 6.05
CA ILE A 64 3.07 2.71 5.82
C ILE A 64 3.12 3.43 4.46
N ASN A 65 2.71 2.77 3.37
CA ASN A 65 2.70 3.37 2.03
C ASN A 65 1.88 4.68 1.98
N ARG A 66 0.74 4.74 2.68
CA ARG A 66 -0.07 5.96 2.77
C ARG A 66 0.66 7.09 3.52
N LEU A 67 1.38 6.77 4.59
CA LEU A 67 2.16 7.74 5.35
C LEU A 67 3.38 8.22 4.56
N GLU A 68 4.09 7.31 3.88
CA GLU A 68 5.21 7.65 2.99
C GLU A 68 4.76 8.60 1.87
N SER A 69 3.62 8.31 1.24
CA SER A 69 3.05 9.20 0.22
C SER A 69 2.67 10.59 0.77
N LYS A 70 2.23 10.69 2.03
CA LYS A 70 1.97 12.00 2.66
C LYS A 70 3.26 12.75 2.96
N LEU A 71 4.28 12.04 3.45
CA LEU A 71 5.57 12.62 3.77
C LEU A 71 6.26 13.17 2.51
N GLU A 72 6.20 12.45 1.40
CA GLU A 72 6.74 12.91 0.12
C GLU A 72 6.11 14.24 -0.33
N ARG A 73 4.78 14.34 -0.27
CA ARG A 73 4.08 15.61 -0.59
C ARG A 73 4.47 16.76 0.34
N GLN A 74 4.75 16.47 1.61
CA GLN A 74 5.23 17.48 2.56
C GLN A 74 6.64 17.96 2.19
N ARG A 75 7.54 17.05 1.81
CA ARG A 75 8.89 17.39 1.36
C ARG A 75 8.84 18.35 0.17
N ASP A 76 8.02 18.03 -0.83
CA ASP A 76 7.86 18.87 -2.03
C ASP A 76 7.34 20.28 -1.67
N TYR A 77 6.42 20.37 -0.70
CA TYR A 77 5.92 21.65 -0.21
C TYR A 77 7.01 22.47 0.52
N ASP A 78 7.81 21.82 1.36
CA ASP A 78 8.91 22.48 2.07
C ASP A 78 10.03 22.94 1.12
N ASP A 79 10.31 22.18 0.07
CA ASP A 79 11.24 22.57 -0.99
C ASP A 79 10.73 23.80 -1.75
N LEU A 80 9.45 23.81 -2.17
CA LEU A 80 8.83 24.96 -2.82
C LEU A 80 8.82 26.20 -1.92
N LYS A 81 8.52 26.03 -0.63
CA LYS A 81 8.56 27.12 0.35
C LYS A 81 9.97 27.68 0.51
N ARG A 82 11.00 26.82 0.52
CA ARG A 82 12.40 27.24 0.52
C ARG A 82 12.74 28.05 -0.73
N GLU A 83 12.36 27.57 -1.90
CA GLU A 83 12.60 28.27 -3.18
C GLU A 83 11.94 29.65 -3.21
N ILE A 84 10.67 29.76 -2.79
CA ILE A 84 9.96 31.05 -2.66
C ILE A 84 10.68 31.98 -1.67
N SER A 85 11.16 31.46 -0.54
CA SER A 85 11.89 32.26 0.44
C SER A 85 13.21 32.78 -0.12
N VAL A 86 13.94 31.95 -0.88
CA VAL A 86 15.16 32.38 -1.57
C VAL A 86 14.83 33.49 -2.57
N LEU A 87 13.84 33.29 -3.44
CA LEU A 87 13.41 34.31 -4.42
C LEU A 87 13.00 35.64 -3.76
N ARG A 88 12.33 35.60 -2.60
CA ARG A 88 11.97 36.81 -1.84
C ARG A 88 13.16 37.48 -1.16
N SER A 89 14.20 36.72 -0.81
CA SER A 89 15.41 37.24 -0.15
C SER A 89 16.42 37.84 -1.13
N VAL A 90 16.26 37.58 -2.44
CA VAL A 90 17.09 38.20 -3.47
C VAL A 90 16.79 39.70 -3.52
N ASP A 91 17.74 40.49 -3.05
CA ASP A 91 17.70 41.94 -3.15
C ASP A 91 18.11 42.37 -4.57
N LEU A 92 17.10 42.56 -5.43
CA LEU A 92 17.27 42.99 -6.82
C LEU A 92 17.97 44.35 -6.94
N SER A 93 18.03 45.14 -5.85
CA SER A 93 18.68 46.43 -5.85
C SER A 93 20.21 46.34 -5.94
N GLN A 94 20.79 45.21 -5.50
CA GLN A 94 22.24 44.99 -5.40
C GLN A 94 22.84 44.29 -6.64
N ILE A 95 22.02 43.86 -7.59
CA ILE A 95 22.49 43.14 -8.78
C ILE A 95 23.15 44.12 -9.75
N PRO A 96 24.45 43.96 -10.09
CA PRO A 96 25.16 44.87 -10.98
C PRO A 96 24.59 44.77 -12.41
N THR A 97 24.14 45.90 -12.93
CA THR A 97 23.47 46.02 -14.24
C THR A 97 24.36 46.58 -15.34
N GLY A 98 25.62 46.93 -15.04
CA GLY A 98 26.55 47.55 -16.00
C GLY A 98 26.26 49.03 -16.31
N GLU A 99 25.10 49.54 -15.89
CA GLU A 99 24.64 50.91 -16.04
C GLU A 99 24.90 51.69 -14.72
N PRO A 100 25.68 52.79 -14.73
CA PRO A 100 25.96 53.54 -13.50
C PRO A 100 24.69 54.19 -12.94
N GLY A 101 24.31 53.82 -11.72
CA GLY A 101 23.22 54.46 -10.95
C GLY A 101 21.82 53.86 -11.13
N LYS A 102 21.64 52.78 -11.91
CA LYS A 102 20.35 52.09 -12.08
C LYS A 102 20.40 50.67 -11.54
N SER A 103 19.68 50.37 -10.46
CA SER A 103 19.56 49.00 -9.96
C SER A 103 18.74 48.12 -10.92
N LEU A 104 18.91 46.79 -10.86
CA LEU A 104 18.14 45.85 -11.69
C LEU A 104 16.62 45.99 -11.45
N GLU A 105 16.23 46.25 -10.21
CA GLU A 105 14.84 46.58 -9.86
C GLU A 105 14.29 47.76 -10.68
N HIS A 106 15.07 48.85 -10.79
CA HIS A 106 14.68 50.04 -11.55
C HIS A 106 14.51 49.75 -13.04
N LEU A 107 15.44 48.99 -13.63
CA LEU A 107 15.39 48.57 -15.04
C LEU A 107 14.19 47.68 -15.34
N LEU A 108 13.86 46.75 -14.44
CA LEU A 108 12.67 45.89 -14.60
C LEU A 108 11.37 46.70 -14.48
N MET A 109 11.30 47.67 -13.57
CA MET A 109 10.17 48.60 -13.48
C MET A 109 10.02 49.48 -14.73
N GLU A 110 11.11 50.03 -15.27
CA GLU A 110 11.11 50.79 -16.53
C GLU A 110 10.59 49.94 -17.69
N ARG A 111 11.11 48.72 -17.84
CA ARG A 111 10.66 47.78 -18.88
C ARG A 111 9.18 47.43 -18.74
N THR A 112 8.69 47.19 -17.52
CA THR A 112 7.28 46.86 -17.26
C THR A 112 6.36 48.03 -17.60
N LYS A 113 6.74 49.26 -17.22
CA LYS A 113 6.03 50.48 -17.62
C LYS A 113 6.00 50.66 -19.14
N ALA A 114 7.13 50.41 -19.82
CA ALA A 114 7.20 50.51 -21.26
C ALA A 114 6.27 49.48 -21.96
N LEU A 115 6.19 48.25 -21.43
CA LEU A 115 5.27 47.22 -21.93
C LEU A 115 3.80 47.60 -21.72
N GLN A 116 3.43 48.10 -20.53
CA GLN A 116 2.07 48.58 -20.25
C GLN A 116 1.70 49.79 -21.12
N GLN A 117 2.63 50.70 -21.37
CA GLN A 117 2.41 51.82 -22.28
C GLN A 117 2.23 51.34 -23.73
N ALA A 118 3.00 50.35 -24.17
CA ALA A 118 2.84 49.75 -25.49
C ALA A 118 1.50 49.01 -25.65
N GLU A 119 0.99 48.37 -24.59
CA GLU A 119 -0.35 47.76 -24.58
C GLU A 119 -1.47 48.82 -24.57
N THR A 120 -1.31 49.90 -23.80
CA THR A 120 -2.29 50.99 -23.70
C THR A 120 -2.36 51.83 -24.97
N LEU A 121 -1.27 51.87 -25.75
CA LEU A 121 -1.19 52.53 -27.06
C LEU A 121 -1.67 51.65 -28.22
N LYS A 122 -2.09 50.40 -27.97
CA LYS A 122 -2.78 49.62 -29.01
C LYS A 122 -4.15 50.27 -29.24
N PRO A 123 -4.44 50.80 -30.44
CA PRO A 123 -5.66 51.55 -30.70
C PRO A 123 -6.89 50.67 -30.45
N PRO A 124 -8.04 51.26 -30.07
CA PRO A 124 -9.29 50.52 -30.01
C PRO A 124 -9.63 50.08 -31.44
N SER A 125 -9.46 48.80 -31.75
CA SER A 125 -10.20 48.20 -32.86
C SER A 125 -11.66 48.11 -32.42
N THR A 126 -12.42 49.16 -32.71
CA THR A 126 -13.88 49.21 -32.67
C THR A 126 -14.49 48.24 -33.69
N PRO A 127 -15.79 47.90 -33.52
CA PRO A 127 -16.32 46.56 -33.65
C PRO A 127 -16.81 46.20 -35.05
N ASP A 128 -17.00 44.89 -35.24
CA ASP A 128 -17.90 44.20 -36.18
C ASP A 128 -18.29 44.90 -37.49
N THR A 129 -17.90 44.29 -38.61
CA THR A 129 -18.76 44.27 -39.80
C THR A 129 -18.56 42.99 -40.61
N LEU A 130 -19.46 42.04 -40.37
CA LEU A 130 -20.23 41.31 -41.38
C LEU A 130 -19.52 40.59 -42.55
N VAL A 131 -19.76 39.27 -42.56
CA VAL A 131 -20.11 38.42 -43.72
C VAL A 131 -18.99 37.99 -44.67
N SER A 132 -18.65 36.70 -44.59
CA SER A 132 -18.74 35.70 -45.69
C SER A 132 -18.53 34.32 -45.05
N LYS A 133 -19.56 33.48 -44.88
CA LYS A 133 -20.03 32.50 -45.87
C LYS A 133 -18.89 31.88 -46.65
N ASP A 134 -18.46 30.69 -46.25
CA ASP A 134 -18.20 29.56 -47.16
C ASP A 134 -18.11 28.27 -46.32
N THR A 135 -19.08 27.37 -46.42
CA THR A 135 -19.26 26.35 -47.49
C THR A 135 -18.58 25.04 -47.08
N LEU A 136 -19.40 24.23 -46.39
CA LEU A 136 -19.53 22.79 -46.53
C LEU A 136 -18.55 22.12 -47.52
N ARG A 137 -17.56 21.39 -47.00
CA ARG A 137 -17.23 20.04 -47.48
C ARG A 137 -16.40 19.26 -46.45
#